data_AF-A0A924J6M2-F1
#
_entry.id   AF-A0A924J6M2-F1
#
_cell.length_a   1.000
_cell.length_b   1.000
_cell.length_c   1.000
_cell.angle_alpha   90.00
_cell.angle_beta   90.00
_cell.angle_gamma   90.00
#
_symmetry.space_group_name_H-M   'P 1'
#
loop_
_entity.id
_entity.type
_entity.pdbx_description
1 polymer ?
#
loop_
_entity_poly.entity_id
_entity_poly.type
_entity_poly.pdbx_seq_one_letter_code
_entity_poly.pdbx_strand_id
1 'polypeptide(L)'
;MNIKKTAERAYNALDNIFTDKEAWGLFRIAAFAETLGWTCLIIAIIGTKLGWPGNDAFIPVAGSIHGILYLFYVFIVIFTHRSLKWSIWRFIFAELISNVPYGALVFEMWVAHRRKHGKI
;
A
#
# COMPACT_ATOMS: atom_id res chain seq x y z
N MET A 1 -2.26 33.80 7.26
CA MET A 1 -2.25 32.71 6.24
C MET A 1 -3.36 31.72 6.58
N ASN A 2 -4.24 31.37 5.65
CA ASN A 2 -5.37 30.48 5.92
C ASN A 2 -4.96 29.01 5.71
N ILE A 3 -4.86 28.26 6.80
CA ILE A 3 -4.38 26.86 6.83
C ILE A 3 -5.18 25.96 5.87
N LYS A 4 -6.50 26.14 5.77
CA LYS A 4 -7.33 25.37 4.83
C LYS A 4 -6.94 25.59 3.39
N LYS A 5 -6.78 26.86 2.98
CA LYS A 5 -6.35 27.21 1.62
C LYS A 5 -4.98 26.63 1.29
N THR A 6 -4.04 26.63 2.24
CA THR A 6 -2.71 26.05 2.04
C THR A 6 -2.79 24.52 1.86
N ALA A 7 -3.55 23.83 2.70
CA ALA A 7 -3.74 22.38 2.62
C ALA A 7 -4.44 21.95 1.30
N GLU A 8 -5.50 22.66 0.90
CA GLU A 8 -6.16 22.43 -0.39
C GLU A 8 -5.21 22.64 -1.57
N ARG A 9 -4.38 23.68 -1.51
CA ARG A 9 -3.42 23.98 -2.58
C ARG A 9 -2.34 22.89 -2.68
N ALA A 10 -1.83 22.39 -1.57
CA ALA A 10 -0.89 21.26 -1.54
C ALA A 10 -1.56 19.98 -2.06
N TYR A 11 -2.79 19.71 -1.64
CA TYR A 11 -3.56 18.53 -2.06
C TYR A 11 -3.86 18.54 -3.57
N ASN A 12 -4.21 19.71 -4.13
CA ASN A 12 -4.47 19.87 -5.56
C ASN A 12 -3.18 19.90 -6.39
N ALA A 13 -2.03 20.27 -5.80
CA ALA A 13 -0.74 20.18 -6.47
C ALA A 13 -0.32 18.72 -6.77
N LEU A 14 -0.95 17.74 -6.10
CA LEU A 14 -0.73 16.33 -6.37
C LEU A 14 -1.47 15.81 -7.60
N ASP A 15 -2.33 16.62 -8.21
CA ASP A 15 -3.07 16.22 -9.40
C ASP A 15 -2.15 16.09 -10.61
N ASN A 16 -2.30 14.96 -11.32
CA ASN A 16 -1.56 14.65 -12.55
C ASN A 16 -0.03 14.52 -12.38
N ILE A 17 0.47 14.23 -11.17
CA ILE A 17 1.91 13.92 -10.96
C ILE A 17 2.33 12.68 -11.77
N PHE A 18 1.47 11.66 -11.79
CA PHE A 18 1.66 10.46 -12.60
C PHE A 18 0.52 10.31 -13.61
N THR A 19 0.84 9.77 -14.78
CA THR A 19 -0.18 9.30 -15.73
C THR A 19 -0.97 8.13 -15.15
N ASP A 20 -2.17 7.86 -15.68
CA ASP A 20 -3.00 6.72 -15.23
C ASP A 20 -2.23 5.39 -15.30
N LYS A 21 -1.44 5.17 -16.37
CA LYS A 21 -0.63 3.96 -16.54
C LYS A 21 0.48 3.85 -15.49
N GLU A 22 1.19 4.94 -15.22
CA GLU A 22 2.27 4.98 -14.22
C GLU A 22 1.73 4.80 -12.80
N ALA A 23 0.69 5.54 -12.43
CA ALA A 23 0.04 5.46 -11.12
C ALA A 23 -0.48 4.05 -10.85
N TRP A 24 -1.10 3.43 -11.85
CA TRP A 24 -1.54 2.04 -11.77
C TRP A 24 -0.36 1.08 -11.63
N GLY A 25 0.70 1.23 -12.42
CA GLY A 25 1.90 0.39 -12.34
C GLY A 25 2.58 0.45 -10.98
N LEU A 26 2.82 1.65 -10.47
CA LEU A 26 3.43 1.88 -9.15
C LEU A 26 2.60 1.27 -8.03
N PHE A 27 1.27 1.48 -8.06
CA PHE A 27 0.37 0.89 -7.08
C PHE A 27 0.43 -0.64 -7.06
N ARG A 28 0.44 -1.28 -8.23
CA ARG A 28 0.57 -2.75 -8.30
C ARG A 28 1.90 -3.21 -7.73
N ILE A 29 3.01 -2.58 -8.12
CA ILE A 29 4.35 -2.91 -7.59
C ILE A 29 4.35 -2.80 -6.07
N ALA A 30 3.80 -1.71 -5.52
CA ALA A 30 3.72 -1.51 -4.08
C ALA A 30 2.85 -2.56 -3.38
N ALA A 31 1.69 -2.92 -3.93
CA ALA A 31 0.81 -3.95 -3.38
C ALA A 31 1.48 -5.33 -3.37
N PHE A 32 2.19 -5.70 -4.44
CA PHE A 32 2.98 -6.93 -4.50
C PHE A 32 4.15 -6.91 -3.53
N ALA A 33 4.86 -5.79 -3.40
CA ALA A 33 5.97 -5.65 -2.46
C ALA A 33 5.49 -5.80 -1.01
N GLU A 34 4.37 -5.16 -0.66
CA GLU A 34 3.73 -5.29 0.66
C GLU A 34 3.34 -6.75 0.96
N THR A 35 2.82 -7.47 -0.04
CA THR A 35 2.49 -8.90 0.05
C THR A 35 3.72 -9.77 0.33
N LEU A 36 4.85 -9.45 -0.29
CA LEU A 36 6.12 -10.10 0.02
C LEU A 36 6.58 -9.79 1.44
N GLY A 37 6.39 -8.54 1.91
CA GLY A 37 6.63 -8.13 3.28
C GLY A 37 5.83 -8.96 4.29
N TRP A 38 4.52 -9.10 4.09
CA TRP A 38 3.67 -9.97 4.92
C TRP A 38 4.11 -11.42 4.87
N THR A 39 4.40 -11.96 3.68
CA THR A 39 4.88 -13.35 3.53
C THR A 39 6.12 -13.59 4.40
N CYS A 40 7.13 -12.71 4.29
CA CYS A 40 8.36 -12.80 5.07
C CYS A 40 8.10 -12.69 6.57
N LEU A 41 7.24 -11.75 6.99
CA LEU A 41 6.89 -11.58 8.40
C LEU A 41 6.13 -12.78 8.97
N ILE A 42 5.21 -13.37 8.22
CA ILE A 42 4.49 -14.58 8.64
C ILE A 42 5.45 -15.76 8.78
N ILE A 43 6.35 -15.96 7.81
CA ILE A 43 7.39 -16.99 7.90
C ILE A 43 8.25 -16.77 9.15
N ALA A 44 8.65 -15.53 9.43
CA ALA A 44 9.41 -15.18 10.63
C ALA A 44 8.65 -15.51 11.93
N ILE A 45 7.36 -15.13 12.02
CA ILE A 45 6.51 -15.44 13.18
C ILE A 45 6.39 -16.96 13.37
N ILE A 46 6.16 -17.70 12.30
CA ILE A 46 6.06 -19.17 12.35
C ILE A 46 7.41 -19.78 12.77
N GLY A 47 8.52 -19.35 12.18
CA GLY A 47 9.85 -19.84 12.50
C GLY A 47 10.24 -19.57 13.97
N THR A 48 9.91 -18.38 14.48
CA THR A 48 10.08 -18.06 15.91
C THR A 48 9.17 -18.93 16.79
N LYS A 49 7.92 -19.13 16.40
CA LYS A 49 6.98 -19.96 17.17
C LYS A 49 7.39 -21.44 17.21
N LEU A 50 8.01 -21.94 16.14
CA LEU A 50 8.51 -23.30 16.02
C LEU A 50 9.92 -23.50 16.61
N GLY A 51 10.56 -22.45 17.11
CA GLY A 51 11.87 -22.54 17.75
C GLY A 51 13.03 -22.82 16.78
N TRP A 52 12.97 -22.30 15.55
CA TRP A 52 14.08 -22.44 14.60
C TRP A 52 15.38 -21.82 15.15
N PRO A 53 16.57 -22.33 14.78
CA PRO A 53 17.83 -21.75 15.22
C PRO A 53 17.97 -20.27 14.85
N GLY A 54 18.39 -19.42 15.79
CA GLY A 54 18.59 -17.99 15.56
C GLY A 54 17.30 -17.15 15.47
N ASN A 55 16.18 -17.65 15.99
CA ASN A 55 14.87 -17.02 15.83
C ASN A 55 14.68 -15.65 16.51
N ASP A 56 15.58 -15.24 17.41
CA ASP A 56 15.54 -13.94 18.09
C ASP A 56 15.54 -12.76 17.11
N ALA A 57 16.19 -12.93 15.95
CA ALA A 57 16.30 -11.89 14.93
C ALA A 57 15.17 -11.93 13.87
N PHE A 58 14.38 -13.00 13.80
CA PHE A 58 13.45 -13.20 12.68
C PHE A 58 12.36 -12.13 12.63
N ILE A 59 11.63 -11.94 13.74
CA ILE A 59 10.55 -10.95 13.81
C ILE A 59 11.11 -9.52 13.69
N PRO A 60 12.20 -9.11 14.40
CA PRO A 60 12.77 -7.79 14.22
C PRO A 60 13.17 -7.46 12.78
N VAL A 61 13.84 -8.39 12.08
CA VAL A 61 14.30 -8.18 10.71
C VAL A 61 13.13 -8.19 9.73
N ALA A 62 12.30 -9.23 9.75
CA ALA A 62 11.17 -9.34 8.82
C ALA A 62 10.11 -8.27 9.08
N GLY A 63 9.89 -7.89 10.34
CA GLY A 63 9.02 -6.79 10.73
C GLY A 63 9.52 -5.45 10.22
N SER A 64 10.82 -5.19 10.29
CA SER A 64 11.42 -3.97 9.72
C SER A 64 11.27 -3.92 8.20
N ILE A 65 11.52 -5.03 7.51
CA ILE A 65 11.33 -5.14 6.06
C ILE A 65 9.87 -4.88 5.69
N HIS A 66 8.93 -5.58 6.36
CA HIS A 66 7.50 -5.38 6.14
C HIS A 66 7.08 -3.92 6.40
N GLY A 67 7.51 -3.32 7.51
CA GLY A 67 7.18 -1.94 7.85
C GLY A 67 7.65 -0.93 6.80
N ILE A 68 8.87 -1.08 6.27
CA ILE A 68 9.38 -0.23 5.18
C ILE A 68 8.54 -0.39 3.91
N LEU A 69 8.21 -1.63 3.53
CA LEU A 69 7.40 -1.90 2.35
C LEU A 69 5.96 -1.40 2.51
N TYR A 70 5.40 -1.50 3.71
CA TYR A 70 4.09 -0.93 4.04
C TYR A 70 4.11 0.60 3.95
N LEU A 71 5.11 1.28 4.51
CA LEU A 71 5.24 2.74 4.38
C LEU A 71 5.40 3.17 2.91
N PHE A 72 6.14 2.40 2.12
CA PHE A 72 6.22 2.61 0.67
C PHE A 72 4.86 2.46 0.00
N TYR A 73 4.08 1.44 0.37
CA TYR A 73 2.70 1.26 -0.10
C TYR A 73 1.80 2.45 0.22
N VAL A 74 1.76 2.87 1.49
CA VAL A 74 0.99 4.05 1.94
C VAL A 74 1.35 5.28 1.11
N PHE A 75 2.66 5.53 0.94
CA PHE A 75 3.15 6.65 0.16
C PHE A 75 2.64 6.60 -1.28
N ILE A 76 2.78 5.46 -1.96
CA ILE A 76 2.29 5.29 -3.34
C ILE A 76 0.77 5.47 -3.42
N VAL A 77 0.00 4.92 -2.50
CA VAL A 77 -1.47 5.01 -2.49
C VAL A 77 -1.96 6.47 -2.33
N ILE A 78 -1.22 7.31 -1.58
CA ILE A 78 -1.49 8.77 -1.49
C ILE A 78 -1.45 9.43 -2.88
N PHE A 79 -0.45 9.13 -3.71
CA PHE A 79 -0.38 9.73 -5.06
C PHE A 79 -1.32 9.04 -6.05
N THR A 80 -1.41 7.70 -5.99
CA THR A 80 -2.27 6.91 -6.86
C THR A 80 -3.73 7.34 -6.74
N HIS A 81 -4.22 7.63 -5.53
CA HIS A 81 -5.63 8.02 -5.39
C HIS A 81 -5.95 9.34 -6.11
N ARG A 82 -4.98 10.26 -6.24
CA ARG A 82 -5.13 11.51 -7.01
C ARG A 82 -5.06 11.23 -8.51
N SER A 83 -4.00 10.57 -8.96
CA SER A 83 -3.79 10.25 -10.38
C SER A 83 -4.89 9.40 -10.99
N LEU A 84 -5.43 8.44 -10.23
CA LEU A 84 -6.55 7.58 -10.67
C LEU A 84 -7.92 8.13 -10.28
N LYS A 85 -7.99 9.36 -9.74
CA LYS A 85 -9.23 10.03 -9.33
C LYS A 85 -10.12 9.18 -8.42
N TRP A 86 -9.49 8.39 -7.55
CA TRP A 86 -10.21 7.60 -6.56
C TRP A 86 -10.84 8.54 -5.53
N SER A 87 -12.05 8.19 -5.09
CA SER A 87 -12.67 8.88 -3.96
C SER A 87 -11.82 8.71 -2.71
N ILE A 88 -11.89 9.68 -1.79
CA ILE A 88 -11.20 9.59 -0.49
C ILE A 88 -11.59 8.33 0.29
N TRP A 89 -12.83 7.85 0.12
CA TRP A 89 -13.29 6.60 0.72
C TRP A 89 -12.57 5.37 0.18
N ARG A 90 -12.22 5.34 -1.11
CA ARG A 90 -11.44 4.25 -1.69
C ARG A 90 -9.99 4.27 -1.20
N PHE A 91 -9.41 5.46 -1.04
CA PHE A 91 -8.11 5.64 -0.39
C PHE A 91 -8.14 5.07 1.05
N ILE A 92 -9.08 5.53 1.88
CA ILE A 92 -9.20 5.04 3.28
C ILE A 92 -9.40 3.52 3.30
N PHE A 93 -10.24 2.97 2.41
CA PHE A 93 -10.45 1.53 2.35
C PHE A 93 -9.18 0.76 1.97
N ALA A 94 -8.36 1.29 1.05
CA ALA A 94 -7.07 0.71 0.68
C ALA A 94 -6.10 0.65 1.88
N GLU A 95 -6.03 1.73 2.65
CA GLU A 95 -5.16 1.82 3.84
C GLU A 95 -5.65 0.93 4.99
N LEU A 96 -6.96 0.81 5.18
CA LEU A 96 -7.51 -0.03 6.24
C LEU A 96 -7.31 -1.52 5.93
N ILE A 97 -7.60 -1.94 4.70
CA ILE A 97 -7.52 -3.35 4.33
C ILE A 97 -6.07 -3.85 4.27
N SER A 98 -5.10 -3.01 3.90
CA SER A 98 -3.68 -3.38 3.86
C SER A 98 -3.07 -3.72 5.22
N ASN A 99 -3.69 -3.33 6.34
CA ASN A 99 -3.26 -3.76 7.68
C ASN A 99 -3.49 -5.24 7.97
N VAL A 100 -4.31 -5.91 7.16
CA VAL A 100 -4.54 -7.36 7.23
C VAL A 100 -3.60 -8.05 6.24
N PRO A 101 -3.02 -9.22 6.57
CA PRO A 101 -2.18 -9.97 5.65
C PRO A 101 -2.78 -10.11 4.26
N TYR A 102 -2.00 -9.74 3.24
CA TYR A 102 -2.37 -9.77 1.82
C TYR A 102 -3.53 -8.84 1.43
N GLY A 103 -3.97 -7.94 2.32
CA GLY A 103 -5.06 -7.03 2.05
C GLY A 103 -4.77 -6.07 0.90
N ALA A 104 -3.53 -5.60 0.75
CA ALA A 104 -3.12 -4.76 -0.37
C ALA A 104 -3.30 -5.48 -1.73
N LEU A 105 -2.98 -6.77 -1.80
CA LEU A 105 -3.17 -7.60 -3.00
C LEU A 105 -4.64 -7.83 -3.31
N VAL A 106 -5.46 -8.19 -2.31
CA VAL A 106 -6.91 -8.35 -2.52
C VAL A 106 -7.54 -7.05 -3.01
N PHE A 107 -7.13 -5.92 -2.45
CA PHE A 107 -7.58 -4.61 -2.90
C PHE A 107 -7.12 -4.31 -4.33
N GLU A 108 -5.86 -4.60 -4.67
CA GLU A 108 -5.34 -4.48 -6.04
C GLU A 108 -6.17 -5.28 -7.03
N MET A 109 -6.45 -6.55 -6.73
CA MET A 109 -7.26 -7.44 -7.58
C MET A 109 -8.68 -6.91 -7.75
N TRP A 110 -9.29 -6.38 -6.69
CA TRP A 110 -10.62 -5.76 -6.73
C TRP A 110 -10.63 -4.51 -7.61
N VAL A 111 -9.63 -3.63 -7.49
CA VAL A 111 -9.48 -2.46 -8.34
C VAL A 111 -9.24 -2.88 -9.80
N ALA A 112 -8.34 -3.83 -10.04
CA ALA A 112 -8.03 -4.35 -11.38
C ALA A 112 -9.30 -4.88 -12.07
N HIS A 113 -10.12 -5.64 -11.34
CA HIS A 113 -11.40 -6.13 -11.82
C HIS A 113 -12.34 -4.99 -12.20
N ARG A 114 -12.47 -3.96 -11.36
CA ARG A 114 -13.34 -2.80 -11.65
C ARG A 114 -12.86 -1.97 -12.83
N ARG A 115 -11.55 -1.78 -13.00
CA ARG A 115 -10.94 -1.08 -14.14
C ARG A 115 -11.21 -1.80 -15.45
N LYS A 116 -11.08 -3.14 -15.47
CA LYS A 116 -11.40 -3.97 -16.65
C LYS A 116 -12.85 -3.79 -17.14
N HIS A 117 -13.77 -3.51 -16.22
CA HIS A 117 -15.19 -3.28 -16.52
C HIS A 117 -15.56 -1.79 -16.69
N GLY A 118 -14.59 -0.89 -16.78
CA GLY A 118 -14.83 0.55 -16.96
C GLY A 118 -15.60 1.20 -15.81
N LYS A 119 -15.64 0.57 -14.63
CA LYS A 119 -16.40 1.08 -13.47
C LYS A 119 -15.65 2.15 -12.70
N ILE A 120 -14.33 2.25 -12.91
CA ILE A 120 -13.38 3.16 -12.25
C ILE A 120 -12.20 3.45 -13.16
#